data_AF-A0A971FKB0-F1
#
_entry.id   AF-A0A971FKB0-F1
#
_cell.length_a   1.000
_cell.length_b   1.000
_cell.length_c   1.000
_cell.angle_alpha   90.00
_cell.angle_beta   90.00
_cell.angle_gamma   90.00
#
_symmetry.space_group_name_H-M   'P 1'
#
loop_
_entity.id
_entity.type
_entity.pdbx_description
1 polymer ?
#
loop_
_entity_poly.entity_id
_entity_poly.type
_entity_poly.pdbx_seq_one_letter_code
_entity_poly.pdbx_strand_id
1 'polypeptide(L)'
;MLKHFSIAAHRRAVQYASLILLHSSWGPEFKWLCNPVLSCHSCVLAWFACPVGVFIHYSGYHLFPFMALGMTLLLGVLIGRLLCGWVCPFGLLQDLLYRLPGPKVELPAWTAYIKYPVLVLLVFLLPFLFTEQTWFSFCRICPASALQVTLPNLFQTDFNDFNTAAAVKIAVLLLVLLGAAVSSRSFCKVLCPIGALLAPLNFISLWKIRVPTQNCVSCGKCETACPS
;
A
#
# COMPACT_ATOMS: atom_id res chain seq x y z
N MET A 1 -25.62 -19.97 -12.22
CA MET A 1 -25.31 -18.55 -12.53
C MET A 1 -25.30 -17.61 -11.30
N LEU A 2 -25.13 -18.05 -10.04
CA LEU A 2 -25.41 -17.17 -8.87
C LEU A 2 -24.40 -17.19 -7.69
N LYS A 3 -23.11 -17.46 -7.89
CA LYS A 3 -22.11 -17.34 -6.80
C LYS A 3 -20.89 -16.44 -7.05
N HIS A 4 -20.65 -15.99 -8.29
CA HIS A 4 -19.50 -15.11 -8.57
C HIS A 4 -19.66 -13.66 -8.11
N PHE A 5 -20.88 -13.18 -7.88
CA PHE A 5 -21.14 -11.80 -7.43
C PHE A 5 -20.83 -11.56 -5.93
N SER A 6 -20.77 -12.62 -5.11
CA SER A 6 -20.63 -12.50 -3.65
C SER A 6 -19.22 -12.03 -3.21
N ILE A 7 -18.16 -12.54 -3.82
CA ILE A 7 -16.78 -12.25 -3.37
C ILE A 7 -16.38 -10.80 -3.67
N ALA A 8 -16.78 -10.26 -4.82
CA ALA A 8 -16.50 -8.87 -5.17
C ALA A 8 -17.28 -7.88 -4.29
N ALA A 9 -18.54 -8.20 -3.94
CA ALA A 9 -19.35 -7.39 -3.04
C ALA A 9 -18.81 -7.44 -1.60
N HIS A 10 -18.41 -8.62 -1.12
CA HIS A 10 -17.83 -8.79 0.22
C HIS A 10 -16.46 -8.13 0.33
N ARG A 11 -15.62 -8.23 -0.72
CA ARG A 11 -14.35 -7.50 -0.80
C ARG A 11 -14.57 -5.99 -0.73
N ARG A 12 -15.53 -5.46 -1.47
CA ARG A 12 -15.86 -4.02 -1.43
C ARG A 12 -16.41 -3.62 -0.06
N ALA A 13 -17.27 -4.42 0.56
CA ALA A 13 -17.79 -4.14 1.90
C ALA A 13 -16.66 -4.07 2.94
N VAL A 14 -15.71 -5.03 2.90
CA VAL A 14 -14.52 -4.99 3.76
C VAL A 14 -13.63 -3.80 3.43
N GLN A 15 -13.44 -3.46 2.15
CA GLN A 15 -12.64 -2.32 1.73
C GLN A 15 -13.27 -0.97 2.14
N TYR A 16 -14.59 -0.83 2.06
CA TYR A 16 -15.30 0.36 2.52
C TYR A 16 -15.31 0.44 4.04
N ALA A 17 -15.51 -0.67 4.74
CA ALA A 17 -15.41 -0.74 6.19
C ALA A 17 -13.98 -0.41 6.67
N SER A 18 -12.95 -0.93 6.00
CA SER A 18 -11.56 -0.59 6.30
C SER A 18 -11.26 0.86 5.95
N LEU A 19 -11.79 1.40 4.84
CA LEU A 19 -11.66 2.83 4.54
C LEU A 19 -12.27 3.67 5.65
N ILE A 20 -13.47 3.35 6.13
CA ILE A 20 -14.15 4.11 7.21
C ILE A 20 -13.41 3.97 8.54
N LEU A 21 -12.97 2.75 8.90
CA LEU A 21 -12.25 2.47 10.14
C LEU A 21 -10.84 3.07 10.16
N LEU A 22 -10.14 3.05 9.03
CA LEU A 22 -8.78 3.57 8.87
C LEU A 22 -8.77 5.08 8.56
N HIS A 23 -9.86 5.65 8.04
CA HIS A 23 -10.01 7.10 7.83
C HIS A 23 -10.49 7.82 9.10
N SER A 24 -10.40 7.18 10.27
CA SER A 24 -10.84 7.73 11.55
C SER A 24 -9.96 8.88 12.08
N SER A 25 -9.45 9.76 11.21
CA SER A 25 -8.96 11.09 11.60
C SER A 25 -10.17 12.03 11.80
N TRP A 26 -11.09 11.66 12.69
CA TRP A 26 -12.22 12.51 13.09
C TRP A 26 -11.70 13.58 14.05
N GLY A 27 -11.14 14.65 13.49
CA GLY A 27 -10.80 15.86 14.23
C GLY A 27 -9.56 15.79 15.14
N PRO A 28 -9.12 16.95 15.67
CA PRO A 28 -7.91 17.10 16.47
C PRO A 28 -7.95 16.43 17.85
N GLU A 29 -9.13 15.98 18.31
CA GLU A 29 -9.39 15.39 19.63
C GLU A 29 -8.95 13.92 19.72
N PHE A 30 -8.88 13.19 18.60
CA PHE A 30 -8.48 11.77 18.54
C PHE A 30 -6.98 11.56 18.28
N LYS A 31 -6.12 12.52 18.64
CA LYS A 31 -4.65 12.39 18.53
C LYS A 31 -4.05 11.34 19.50
N TRP A 32 -4.80 10.95 20.54
CA TRP A 32 -4.36 10.00 21.58
C TRP A 32 -4.65 8.52 21.26
N LEU A 33 -5.63 8.24 20.40
CA LEU A 33 -5.75 6.91 19.81
C LEU A 33 -4.75 6.85 18.66
N CYS A 34 -3.72 6.01 18.76
CA CYS A 34 -2.83 5.75 17.63
C CYS A 34 -3.68 5.19 16.49
N ASN A 35 -4.11 6.06 15.57
CA ASN A 35 -4.95 5.68 14.46
C ASN A 35 -4.28 4.53 13.71
N PRO A 36 -5.04 3.48 13.31
CA PRO A 36 -4.52 2.33 12.58
C PRO A 36 -4.09 2.69 11.14
N VAL A 37 -3.73 3.94 10.89
CA VAL A 37 -3.31 4.50 9.61
C VAL A 37 -1.85 4.13 9.35
N LEU A 38 -1.49 3.96 8.07
CA LEU A 38 -0.14 3.70 7.56
C LEU A 38 0.80 4.92 7.76
N SER A 39 0.79 5.52 8.94
CA SER A 39 1.64 6.62 9.33
C SER A 39 3.04 6.09 9.64
N CYS A 40 4.03 6.61 8.94
CA CYS A 40 5.40 6.12 9.05
C CYS A 40 6.14 6.65 10.31
N HIS A 41 5.57 7.61 11.07
CA HIS A 41 6.27 8.25 12.20
C HIS A 41 5.42 8.68 13.41
N SER A 42 4.15 8.27 13.53
CA SER A 42 3.25 8.96 14.48
C SER A 42 3.01 8.27 15.83
N CYS A 43 3.35 6.98 16.02
CA CYS A 43 3.04 6.30 17.29
C CYS A 43 3.75 4.94 17.43
N VAL A 44 4.45 4.69 18.56
CA VAL A 44 4.97 3.36 18.96
C VAL A 44 3.82 2.38 19.30
N LEU A 45 2.66 2.88 19.73
CA LEU A 45 1.48 2.07 20.07
C LEU A 45 0.57 1.75 18.86
N ALA A 46 0.93 2.17 17.64
CA ALA A 46 0.17 1.81 16.45
C ALA A 46 0.42 0.36 16.08
N TRP A 47 -0.53 -0.53 16.41
CA TRP A 47 -0.56 -1.94 15.97
C TRP A 47 -0.48 -2.09 14.43
N PHE A 48 -0.66 -1.00 13.68
CA PHE A 48 -0.63 -0.91 12.22
C PHE A 48 0.41 0.09 11.68
N ALA A 49 1.51 0.34 12.40
CA ALA A 49 2.61 1.12 11.86
C ALA A 49 3.10 0.52 10.53
N CYS A 50 3.37 1.36 9.53
CA CYS A 50 3.90 0.92 8.25
C CYS A 50 5.25 0.23 8.49
N PRO A 51 5.39 -1.08 8.21
CA PRO A 51 6.62 -1.80 8.54
C PRO A 51 7.83 -1.23 7.81
N VAL A 52 7.62 -0.65 6.63
CA VAL A 52 8.67 0.03 5.86
C VAL A 52 9.23 1.22 6.60
N GLY A 53 8.40 2.00 7.30
CA GLY A 53 8.87 3.11 8.12
C GLY A 53 9.76 2.62 9.26
N VAL A 54 9.37 1.52 9.91
CA VAL A 54 10.18 0.87 10.94
C VAL A 54 11.50 0.35 10.35
N PHE A 55 11.48 -0.29 9.18
CA PHE A 55 12.70 -0.76 8.52
C PHE A 55 13.65 0.39 8.18
N ILE A 56 13.15 1.49 7.63
CA ILE A 56 13.96 2.68 7.31
C ILE A 56 14.56 3.26 8.59
N HIS A 57 13.75 3.39 9.65
CA HIS A 57 14.19 3.98 10.90
C HIS A 57 15.32 3.17 11.53
N TYR A 58 15.08 1.89 11.77
CA TYR A 58 16.10 1.01 12.34
C TYR A 58 17.34 0.85 11.44
N SER A 59 17.17 0.85 10.11
CA SER A 59 18.30 0.85 9.18
C SER A 59 19.15 2.11 9.27
N GLY A 60 18.57 3.27 9.62
CA GLY A 60 19.30 4.51 9.90
C GLY A 60 20.15 4.46 11.16
N TYR A 61 19.75 3.65 12.16
CA TYR A 61 20.55 3.36 13.35
C TYR A 61 21.55 2.21 13.16
N HIS A 62 21.67 1.66 11.95
CA HIS A 62 22.45 0.46 11.65
C HIS A 62 22.05 -0.78 12.49
N LEU A 63 20.84 -0.78 13.06
CA LEU A 63 20.28 -1.94 13.78
C LEU A 63 19.32 -2.70 12.87
N PHE A 64 19.39 -4.01 12.89
CA PHE A 64 18.47 -4.84 12.13
C PHE A 64 17.16 -5.06 12.93
N PRO A 65 15.98 -4.66 12.42
CA PRO A 65 14.73 -4.75 13.17
C PRO A 65 14.12 -6.16 13.09
N PHE A 66 14.72 -7.10 13.83
CA PHE A 66 14.26 -8.50 13.87
C PHE A 66 12.79 -8.64 14.28
N MET A 67 12.31 -7.80 15.21
CA MET A 67 10.93 -7.83 15.68
C MET A 67 9.93 -7.39 14.60
N ALA A 68 10.25 -6.33 13.84
CA ALA A 68 9.42 -5.86 12.73
C ALA A 68 9.41 -6.88 11.58
N LEU A 69 10.55 -7.50 11.29
CA LEU A 69 10.63 -8.58 10.30
C LEU A 69 9.81 -9.80 10.71
N GLY A 70 9.91 -10.23 11.97
CA GLY A 70 9.09 -11.32 12.50
C GLY A 70 7.59 -11.06 12.37
N MET A 71 7.14 -9.87 12.76
CA MET A 71 5.72 -9.48 12.66
C MET A 71 5.23 -9.39 11.21
N THR A 72 6.01 -8.78 10.31
CA THR A 72 5.65 -8.71 8.88
C THR A 72 5.62 -10.07 8.21
N LEU A 73 6.56 -10.96 8.58
CA LEU A 73 6.61 -12.32 8.06
C LEU A 73 5.41 -13.13 8.56
N LEU A 74 5.08 -13.03 9.86
CA LEU A 74 3.92 -13.69 10.44
C LEU A 74 2.61 -13.23 9.79
N LEU A 75 2.41 -11.92 9.65
CA LEU A 75 1.25 -11.36 8.93
C LEU A 75 1.25 -11.75 7.45
N GLY A 76 2.42 -11.83 6.81
CA GLY A 76 2.56 -12.25 5.43
C GLY A 76 2.30 -13.74 5.21
N VAL A 77 2.58 -14.61 6.17
CA VAL A 77 2.23 -16.03 6.10
C VAL A 77 0.75 -16.25 6.39
N LEU A 78 0.17 -15.51 7.33
CA LEU A 78 -1.26 -15.63 7.65
C LEU A 78 -2.16 -15.09 6.52
N ILE A 79 -1.87 -13.89 6.02
CA ILE A 79 -2.78 -13.12 5.16
C ILE A 79 -2.16 -12.84 3.78
N GLY A 80 -0.83 -12.77 3.67
CA GLY A 80 -0.11 -12.59 2.41
C GLY A 80 -0.48 -11.31 1.66
N ARG A 81 -0.44 -11.37 0.32
CA ARG A 81 -0.75 -10.20 -0.55
C ARG A 81 -2.23 -9.78 -0.46
N LEU A 82 -3.10 -10.54 0.22
CA LEU A 82 -4.50 -10.18 0.41
C LEU A 82 -4.65 -8.88 1.21
N LEU A 83 -3.73 -8.56 2.11
CA LEU A 83 -3.71 -7.29 2.87
C LEU A 83 -3.72 -6.06 1.95
N CYS A 84 -2.83 -6.03 0.96
CA CYS A 84 -2.74 -4.93 0.00
C CYS A 84 -3.99 -4.82 -0.90
N GLY A 85 -4.75 -5.92 -1.04
CA GLY A 85 -5.97 -5.98 -1.84
C GLY A 85 -7.25 -5.68 -1.05
N TRP A 86 -7.33 -6.04 0.23
CA TRP A 86 -8.55 -5.97 1.04
C TRP A 86 -8.51 -4.87 2.10
N VAL A 87 -7.33 -4.61 2.70
CA VAL A 87 -7.18 -3.70 3.84
C VAL A 87 -6.63 -2.34 3.40
N CYS A 88 -5.75 -2.31 2.39
CA CYS A 88 -5.08 -1.07 1.98
C CYS A 88 -6.04 -0.08 1.31
N PRO A 89 -6.27 1.12 1.88
CA PRO A 89 -7.18 2.13 1.31
C PRO A 89 -6.64 2.68 -0.02
N PHE A 90 -5.32 2.76 -0.17
CA PHE A 90 -4.69 3.19 -1.42
C PHE A 90 -4.90 2.19 -2.56
N GLY A 91 -4.96 0.89 -2.25
CA GLY A 91 -5.27 -0.14 -3.24
C GLY A 91 -6.72 -0.05 -3.73
N LEU A 92 -7.67 0.24 -2.84
CA LEU A 92 -9.06 0.52 -3.21
C LEU A 92 -9.16 1.76 -4.12
N LEU A 93 -8.43 2.82 -3.79
CA LEU A 93 -8.45 4.04 -4.60
C LEU A 93 -7.95 3.78 -6.02
N GLN A 94 -6.89 2.98 -6.19
CA GLN A 94 -6.38 2.60 -7.52
C GLN A 94 -7.37 1.72 -8.29
N ASP A 95 -8.04 0.77 -7.62
CA ASP A 95 -9.09 -0.05 -8.23
C ASP A 95 -10.28 0.81 -8.70
N LEU A 96 -10.65 1.83 -7.91
CA LEU A 96 -11.72 2.74 -8.24
C LEU A 96 -11.34 3.65 -9.42
N LEU A 97 -10.10 4.14 -9.43
CA LEU A 97 -9.60 5.03 -10.47
C LEU A 97 -9.40 4.32 -11.81
N TYR A 98 -8.95 3.07 -11.80
CA TYR A 98 -8.86 2.22 -12.99
C TYR A 98 -10.23 1.93 -13.64
N ARG A 99 -11.33 2.12 -12.88
CA ARG A 99 -12.69 1.98 -13.41
C ARG A 99 -13.13 3.20 -14.24
N LEU A 100 -12.45 4.34 -14.13
CA LEU A 100 -12.74 5.47 -15.00
C LEU A 100 -12.48 5.11 -16.47
N PRO A 101 -13.30 5.62 -17.41
CA PRO A 101 -13.05 5.45 -18.84
C PRO A 101 -11.76 6.19 -19.22
N GLY A 102 -10.77 5.45 -19.73
CA GLY A 102 -9.47 5.98 -20.13
C GLY A 102 -8.64 4.94 -20.90
N PRO A 103 -7.48 5.34 -21.47
CA PRO A 103 -6.57 4.41 -22.14
C PRO A 103 -6.02 3.42 -21.13
N LYS A 104 -6.27 2.12 -21.36
CA LYS A 104 -5.83 1.04 -20.47
C LYS A 104 -4.58 0.40 -21.06
N VAL A 105 -3.48 0.45 -20.32
CA VAL A 105 -2.21 -0.19 -20.70
C VAL A 105 -1.91 -1.30 -19.71
N GLU A 106 -1.67 -2.49 -20.24
CA GLU A 106 -1.18 -3.61 -19.45
C GLU A 106 0.33 -3.46 -19.24
N LEU A 107 0.75 -3.43 -17.98
CA LEU A 107 2.17 -3.36 -17.63
C LEU A 107 2.82 -4.73 -17.90
N PRO A 108 3.97 -4.76 -18.59
CA PRO A 108 4.66 -6.01 -18.88
C PRO A 108 5.20 -6.66 -17.58
N ALA A 109 5.27 -7.99 -17.55
CA ALA A 109 5.57 -8.78 -16.35
C ALA A 109 6.91 -8.42 -15.66
N TRP A 110 7.90 -7.92 -16.42
CA TRP A 110 9.21 -7.51 -15.88
C TRP A 110 9.11 -6.35 -14.90
N THR A 111 8.09 -5.48 -15.03
CA THR A 111 7.89 -4.34 -14.12
C THR A 111 7.59 -4.75 -12.68
N ALA A 112 7.08 -5.97 -12.48
CA ALA A 112 6.84 -6.53 -11.15
C ALA A 112 8.14 -6.84 -10.38
N TYR A 113 9.29 -6.89 -11.05
CA TYR A 113 10.59 -7.09 -10.42
C TYR A 113 11.21 -5.78 -9.92
N ILE A 114 10.77 -4.61 -10.43
CA ILE A 114 11.32 -3.28 -10.07
C ILE A 114 11.15 -2.98 -8.56
N LYS A 115 10.15 -3.57 -7.91
CA LYS A 115 9.93 -3.39 -6.47
C LYS A 115 11.07 -3.94 -5.60
N TYR A 116 11.84 -4.92 -6.07
CA TYR A 116 12.94 -5.51 -5.31
C TYR A 116 14.17 -4.58 -5.23
N PRO A 117 14.70 -4.03 -6.35
CA PRO A 117 15.74 -3.02 -6.26
C PRO A 117 15.24 -1.75 -5.56
N VAL A 118 13.97 -1.38 -5.72
CA VAL A 118 13.36 -0.27 -4.94
C VAL A 118 13.42 -0.57 -3.44
N LEU A 119 13.07 -1.77 -2.99
CA LEU A 119 13.17 -2.16 -1.59
C LEU A 119 14.61 -2.11 -1.09
N VAL A 120 15.56 -2.73 -1.81
CA VAL A 120 16.97 -2.73 -1.37
C VAL A 120 17.54 -1.31 -1.35
N LEU A 121 17.27 -0.51 -2.38
CA LEU A 121 17.82 0.83 -2.53
C LEU A 121 17.19 1.83 -1.54
N LEU A 122 15.85 1.95 -1.55
CA LEU A 122 15.12 2.99 -0.79
C LEU A 122 14.87 2.63 0.68
N VAL A 123 14.86 1.34 1.05
CA VAL A 123 14.57 0.91 2.42
C VAL A 123 15.82 0.52 3.20
N PHE A 124 16.85 -0.02 2.53
CA PHE A 124 18.07 -0.47 3.20
C PHE A 124 19.29 0.39 2.87
N LEU A 125 19.64 0.52 1.59
CA LEU A 125 20.90 1.14 1.17
C LEU A 125 20.95 2.65 1.46
N LEU A 126 19.92 3.40 1.07
CA LEU A 126 19.83 4.84 1.28
C LEU A 126 19.87 5.24 2.77
N PRO A 127 19.04 4.69 3.67
CA PRO A 127 19.13 5.03 5.09
C PRO A 127 20.44 4.58 5.73
N PHE A 128 21.06 3.50 5.24
CA PHE A 128 22.38 3.06 5.72
C PHE A 128 23.50 4.05 5.36
N LEU A 129 23.46 4.69 4.18
CA LEU A 129 24.50 5.65 3.77
C LEU A 129 24.25 7.08 4.27
N PHE A 130 22.99 7.52 4.33
CA PHE A 130 22.68 8.95 4.49
C PHE A 130 21.79 9.27 5.70
N THR A 131 21.48 8.30 6.56
CA THR A 131 20.60 8.47 7.74
C THR A 131 19.18 8.95 7.35
N GLU A 132 18.24 8.99 8.29
CA GLU A 132 16.79 9.13 8.04
C GLU A 132 16.31 10.45 7.40
N GLN A 133 17.16 11.48 7.36
CA GLN A 133 16.76 12.85 7.04
C GLN A 133 16.92 13.25 5.56
N THR A 134 16.97 12.28 4.65
CA THR A 134 17.11 12.58 3.21
C THR A 134 15.77 12.76 2.49
N TRP A 135 15.77 13.66 1.51
CA TRP A 135 14.65 13.93 0.60
C TRP A 135 14.15 12.69 -0.16
N PHE A 136 14.99 11.67 -0.33
CA PHE A 136 14.69 10.46 -1.09
C PHE A 136 14.10 9.30 -0.27
N SER A 137 13.89 9.47 1.04
CA SER A 137 13.29 8.41 1.85
C SER A 137 11.87 8.08 1.37
N PHE A 138 11.57 6.79 1.22
CA PHE A 138 10.27 6.33 0.72
C PHE A 138 9.11 6.88 1.54
N CYS A 139 9.29 7.09 2.84
CA CYS A 139 8.26 7.67 3.73
C CYS A 139 7.94 9.14 3.41
N ARG A 140 8.90 9.92 2.89
CA ARG A 140 8.67 11.31 2.45
C ARG A 140 8.00 11.39 1.08
N ILE A 141 8.17 10.37 0.24
CA ILE A 141 7.63 10.28 -1.14
C ILE A 141 6.37 9.39 -1.21
N CYS A 142 5.99 8.73 -0.10
CA CYS A 142 4.93 7.74 -0.09
C CYS A 142 3.56 8.36 -0.45
N PRO A 143 2.92 7.96 -1.56
CA PRO A 143 1.62 8.52 -1.96
C PRO A 143 0.51 8.14 -0.97
N ALA A 144 0.63 6.99 -0.28
CA ALA A 144 -0.32 6.62 0.77
C ALA A 144 -0.32 7.64 1.92
N SER A 145 0.86 8.12 2.33
CA SER A 145 0.98 9.15 3.37
C SER A 145 0.46 10.52 2.93
N ALA A 146 0.67 10.87 1.65
CA ALA A 146 0.15 12.11 1.08
C ALA A 146 -1.39 12.14 1.10
N LEU A 147 -2.02 11.03 0.72
CA LEU A 147 -3.48 10.92 0.72
C LEU A 147 -4.08 10.93 2.13
N GLN A 148 -3.44 10.26 3.10
CA GLN A 148 -4.03 10.01 4.42
C GLN A 148 -3.68 11.09 5.46
N VAL A 149 -2.51 11.72 5.34
CA VAL A 149 -2.02 12.68 6.34
C VAL A 149 -1.96 14.09 5.75
N THR A 150 -1.42 14.24 4.55
CA THR A 150 -1.29 15.58 3.94
C THR A 150 -2.64 16.11 3.48
N LEU A 151 -3.48 15.30 2.83
CA LEU A 151 -4.77 15.75 2.31
C LEU A 151 -5.72 16.29 3.40
N PRO A 152 -5.93 15.62 4.57
CA PRO A 152 -6.78 16.16 5.63
C PRO A 152 -6.19 17.40 6.29
N ASN A 153 -4.86 17.46 6.43
CA ASN A 153 -4.19 18.65 6.97
C ASN A 153 -4.42 19.88 6.09
N LEU A 154 -4.41 19.74 4.76
CA LEU A 154 -4.70 20.85 3.84
C LEU A 154 -6.10 21.44 3.99
N PHE A 155 -7.09 20.64 4.40
CA PHE A 155 -8.45 21.12 4.63
C PHE A 155 -8.61 21.82 5.99
N GLN A 156 -7.69 21.60 6.92
CA GLN A 156 -7.75 22.16 8.28
C GLN A 156 -6.82 23.37 8.48
N THR A 157 -5.76 23.51 7.69
CA THR A 157 -4.81 24.62 7.78
C THR A 157 -5.05 25.66 6.69
N ASP A 158 -4.95 26.95 7.03
CA ASP A 158 -4.94 28.04 6.06
C ASP A 158 -3.82 27.86 5.02
N PHE A 159 -4.08 28.25 3.76
CA PHE A 159 -3.17 28.10 2.62
C PHE A 159 -1.78 28.76 2.78
N ASN A 160 -1.53 29.47 3.87
CA ASN A 160 -0.27 30.16 4.16
C ASN A 160 0.84 29.26 4.73
N ASP A 161 0.51 28.09 5.30
CA ASP A 161 1.49 27.10 5.82
C ASP A 161 1.89 26.04 4.78
N PHE A 162 1.76 26.38 3.49
CA PHE A 162 2.04 25.46 2.38
C PHE A 162 3.55 25.23 2.19
N ASN A 163 4.10 24.29 2.96
CA ASN A 163 5.50 23.89 2.86
C ASN A 163 5.81 23.18 1.53
N THR A 164 6.99 23.43 0.96
CA THR A 164 7.48 22.78 -0.28
C THR A 164 7.46 21.25 -0.19
N ALA A 165 7.70 20.69 1.00
CA ALA A 165 7.61 19.25 1.25
C ALA A 165 6.17 18.69 1.12
N ALA A 166 5.13 19.48 1.39
CA ALA A 166 3.74 19.08 1.16
C ALA A 166 3.42 19.11 -0.34
N ALA A 167 3.89 20.13 -1.07
CA ALA A 167 3.71 20.24 -2.51
C ALA A 167 4.33 19.05 -3.27
N VAL A 168 5.55 18.63 -2.93
CA VAL A 168 6.21 17.47 -3.54
C VAL A 168 5.42 16.18 -3.29
N LYS A 169 4.90 15.98 -2.08
CA LYS A 169 4.07 14.81 -1.74
C LYS A 169 2.79 14.74 -2.58
N ILE A 170 2.12 15.88 -2.77
CA ILE A 170 0.90 15.97 -3.57
C ILE A 170 1.22 15.76 -5.06
N ALA A 171 2.32 16.33 -5.56
CA ALA A 171 2.75 16.16 -6.94
C ALA A 171 3.05 14.68 -7.25
N VAL A 172 3.79 13.98 -6.38
CA VAL A 172 4.05 12.54 -6.53
C VAL A 172 2.76 11.73 -6.43
N LEU A 173 1.86 12.09 -5.50
CA LEU A 173 0.55 11.45 -5.40
C LEU A 173 -0.24 11.57 -6.71
N LEU A 174 -0.32 12.77 -7.28
CA LEU A 174 -1.01 13.00 -8.56
C LEU A 174 -0.39 12.16 -9.69
N LEU A 175 0.94 12.12 -9.80
CA LEU A 175 1.63 11.31 -10.80
C LEU A 175 1.29 9.81 -10.65
N VAL A 176 1.30 9.32 -9.41
CA VAL A 176 0.97 7.92 -9.13
C VAL A 176 -0.50 7.63 -9.41
N LEU A 177 -1.42 8.55 -9.12
CA LEU A 177 -2.83 8.42 -9.44
C LEU A 177 -3.06 8.40 -10.95
N LEU A 178 -2.40 9.26 -11.72
CA LEU A 178 -2.44 9.21 -13.19
C LEU A 178 -1.96 7.85 -13.72
N GLY A 179 -0.85 7.34 -13.18
CA GLY A 179 -0.36 6.01 -13.52
C GLY A 179 -1.32 4.87 -13.14
N ALA A 180 -2.11 5.04 -12.08
CA ALA A 180 -3.13 4.08 -11.66
C ALA A 180 -4.44 4.16 -12.48
N ALA A 181 -4.74 5.30 -13.09
CA ALA A 181 -5.85 5.42 -14.02
C ALA A 181 -5.57 4.66 -15.34
N VAL A 182 -4.31 4.64 -15.77
CA VAL A 182 -3.88 3.97 -17.01
C VAL A 182 -3.63 2.48 -16.82
N SER A 183 -3.09 2.06 -15.68
CA SER A 183 -2.79 0.65 -15.42
C SER A 183 -3.25 0.17 -14.04
N SER A 184 -3.68 -1.10 -13.98
CA SER A 184 -4.26 -1.67 -12.78
C SER A 184 -3.19 -1.85 -11.71
N ARG A 185 -3.35 -1.10 -10.61
CA ARG A 185 -2.50 -1.19 -9.41
C ARG A 185 -0.99 -0.94 -9.65
N SER A 186 -0.66 -0.01 -10.56
CA SER A 186 0.72 0.30 -11.00
C SER A 186 1.72 0.48 -9.86
N PHE A 187 1.37 1.27 -8.85
CA PHE A 187 2.27 1.54 -7.73
C PHE A 187 2.51 0.31 -6.85
N CYS A 188 1.45 -0.42 -6.54
CA CYS A 188 1.54 -1.61 -5.70
C CYS A 188 2.32 -2.74 -6.39
N LYS A 189 2.31 -2.81 -7.73
CA LYS A 189 3.07 -3.78 -8.54
C LYS A 189 4.54 -3.39 -8.70
N VAL A 190 4.82 -2.10 -8.92
CA VAL A 190 6.14 -1.63 -9.38
C VAL A 190 6.98 -0.98 -8.27
N LEU A 191 6.37 -0.17 -7.41
CA LEU A 191 7.09 0.75 -6.50
C LEU A 191 6.92 0.43 -5.02
N CYS A 192 5.92 -0.36 -4.63
CA CYS A 192 5.62 -0.58 -3.21
C CYS A 192 6.55 -1.62 -2.56
N PRO A 193 7.41 -1.25 -1.60
CA PRO A 193 8.34 -2.17 -0.93
C PRO A 193 7.62 -3.16 0.00
N ILE A 194 6.48 -2.79 0.60
CA ILE A 194 5.61 -3.73 1.33
C ILE A 194 5.20 -4.88 0.40
N GLY A 195 4.80 -4.55 -0.84
CA GLY A 195 4.45 -5.53 -1.85
C GLY A 195 5.61 -6.46 -2.23
N ALA A 196 6.86 -6.02 -2.08
CA ALA A 196 8.05 -6.84 -2.30
C ALA A 196 8.27 -7.84 -1.15
N LEU A 197 8.13 -7.41 0.10
CA LEU A 197 8.23 -8.28 1.29
C LEU A 197 7.15 -9.36 1.34
N LEU A 198 5.90 -8.99 0.99
CA LEU A 198 4.76 -9.91 1.02
C LEU A 198 4.63 -10.79 -0.23
N ALA A 199 5.34 -10.49 -1.33
CA ALA A 199 5.29 -11.27 -2.56
C ALA A 199 5.75 -12.74 -2.39
N PRO A 200 6.94 -13.03 -1.81
CA PRO A 200 7.39 -14.42 -1.66
C PRO A 200 6.53 -15.21 -0.68
N LEU A 201 6.02 -14.55 0.37
CA LEU A 201 5.18 -15.18 1.40
C LEU A 201 3.81 -15.62 0.87
N ASN A 202 3.37 -15.07 -0.27
CA ASN A 202 2.14 -15.49 -0.92
C ASN A 202 2.16 -16.95 -1.40
N PHE A 203 3.33 -17.54 -1.62
CA PHE A 203 3.44 -18.96 -1.97
C PHE A 203 3.08 -19.87 -0.79
N ILE A 204 3.37 -19.42 0.44
CA ILE A 204 3.21 -20.16 1.70
C ILE A 204 1.89 -19.78 2.40
N SER A 205 1.23 -18.71 1.95
CA SER A 205 -0.02 -18.22 2.55
C SER A 205 -1.10 -19.30 2.64
N LEU A 206 -1.70 -19.42 3.82
CA LEU A 206 -2.79 -20.35 4.13
C LEU A 206 -4.06 -20.05 3.32
N TRP A 207 -4.27 -18.80 2.93
CA TRP A 207 -5.45 -18.34 2.20
C TRP A 207 -5.17 -18.21 0.71
N LYS A 208 -4.91 -19.34 0.05
CA LYS A 208 -4.76 -19.43 -1.41
C LYS A 208 -6.12 -19.63 -2.08
N ILE A 209 -6.47 -18.74 -3.01
CA ILE A 209 -7.65 -18.92 -3.86
C ILE A 209 -7.37 -20.14 -4.77
N ARG A 210 -8.04 -21.26 -4.50
CA ARG A 210 -8.06 -22.43 -5.39
C ARG A 210 -9.26 -22.32 -6.32
N VAL A 211 -9.00 -22.36 -7.63
CA VAL A 211 -10.07 -22.48 -8.61
C VAL A 211 -10.68 -23.87 -8.46
N PRO A 212 -12.01 -23.99 -8.22
CA PRO A 212 -12.65 -25.28 -8.08
C PRO A 212 -12.56 -26.04 -9.41
N THR A 213 -11.79 -27.12 -9.44
CA THR A 213 -11.52 -27.93 -10.64
C THR A 213 -12.78 -28.65 -11.16
N GLN A 214 -13.74 -28.95 -10.28
CA GLN A 214 -14.95 -29.71 -10.65
C GLN A 214 -15.88 -28.95 -11.62
N ASN A 215 -15.89 -27.62 -11.58
CA ASN A 215 -16.74 -26.78 -12.43
C ASN A 215 -15.93 -25.88 -13.38
N CYS A 216 -14.63 -26.12 -13.51
CA CYS A 216 -13.75 -25.31 -14.34
C CYS A 216 -13.81 -25.80 -15.80
N VAL A 217 -14.29 -24.94 -16.70
CA VAL A 217 -14.31 -25.20 -18.15
C VAL A 217 -13.08 -24.63 -18.87
N SER A 218 -12.01 -24.33 -18.13
CA SER A 218 -10.73 -23.81 -18.65
C SER A 218 -10.87 -22.61 -19.61
N CYS A 219 -11.85 -21.73 -19.37
CA CYS A 219 -12.20 -20.64 -20.28
C CYS A 219 -11.34 -19.38 -20.17
N GLY A 220 -10.33 -19.36 -19.28
CA GLY A 220 -9.40 -18.24 -19.09
C GLY A 220 -10.01 -16.94 -18.51
N LYS A 221 -11.34 -16.84 -18.39
CA LYS A 221 -12.04 -15.64 -17.85
C LYS A 221 -11.59 -15.25 -16.44
N CYS A 222 -11.14 -16.23 -15.65
CA CYS A 222 -10.62 -15.99 -14.30
C CYS A 222 -9.31 -15.20 -14.33
N GLU A 223 -8.45 -15.47 -15.33
CA GLU A 223 -7.15 -14.83 -15.47
C GLU A 223 -7.30 -13.39 -15.96
N THR A 224 -8.19 -13.14 -16.93
CA THR A 224 -8.47 -11.79 -17.43
C THR A 224 -9.25 -10.92 -16.44
N ALA A 225 -10.07 -11.52 -15.57
CA ALA A 225 -10.78 -10.79 -14.52
C ALA A 225 -9.93 -10.54 -13.26
N CYS A 226 -8.81 -11.26 -13.09
CA CYS A 226 -7.97 -11.10 -11.92
C CYS A 226 -7.11 -9.84 -12.09
N PRO A 227 -7.20 -8.84 -11.19
CA PRO A 227 -6.35 -7.65 -11.27
C PRO A 227 -4.87 -7.91 -10.87
N SER A 228 -4.44 -9.19 -10.86
CA SER A 228 -3.09 -9.62 -10.45
C SER A 228 -2.03 -9.28 -11.48
#